data_AF-A0A956JIJ7-F1
#
_entry.id   AF-A0A956JIJ7-F1
#
_cell.length_a   1.000
_cell.length_b   1.000
_cell.length_c   1.000
_cell.angle_alpha   90.00
_cell.angle_beta   90.00
_cell.angle_gamma   90.00
#
_symmetry.space_group_name_H-M   'P 1'
#
loop_
_entity.id
_entity.type
_entity.pdbx_description
1 polymer ?
#
loop_
_entity_poly.entity_id
_entity_poly.type
_entity_poly.pdbx_seq_one_letter_code
_entity_poly.pdbx_strand_id
1 'polypeptide(L)'
;SATLYPIDSAFGFTAIDFVGAEPRLRDGEYSEGWIGELFDPDDNELEGVAISTDPTVAFRTGALAGGWCAGVGGAFVKCSTEHFSTMEHVLTCDETLPYMFYDPVSGDPNDPVWEVCEPLDVAYDVDPTTLSPYEFDLEQMAFTTDFSVTQKDDGKVLYRWGTYDKRPTDVRLNVRIPLPEEWKGDQVYRITKADLAVVHTVSNSPNDQIRPEDFENEAATGRKPAYEVLDDGRWVSTVDCYEGDGDFIPAGTTLRNPAFADPDGLSSDLRGGYTNAWYTSTDREPFEADPVTGSGPRWRLRSAKFGQDLPGVEIPLENCAAQPLRKGEAKYETGEAIATIVNLLDWVDGEESPLALSAGWMEPTLQAMSEEHDGVTINGLALSDDFDLSLYIKGEYKAARVYRAVLYLNYEPQ
;
A
#
# COMPACT_ATOMS: atom_id res chain seq x y z
N SER A 1 23.52 -1.37 24.96
CA SER A 1 22.15 -1.44 25.49
C SER A 1 21.43 -0.18 25.05
N ALA A 2 20.29 -0.28 24.39
CA ALA A 2 19.50 0.90 24.03
C ALA A 2 18.56 1.26 25.20
N THR A 3 18.46 2.53 25.54
CA THR A 3 17.41 3.03 26.42
C THR A 3 16.12 3.08 25.60
N LEU A 4 15.07 2.40 26.06
CA LEU A 4 13.77 2.41 25.41
C LEU A 4 12.81 3.25 26.25
N TYR A 5 12.09 4.15 25.59
CA TYR A 5 11.05 4.99 26.14
C TYR A 5 9.70 4.42 25.72
N PRO A 6 8.79 4.16 26.67
CA PRO A 6 7.47 3.67 26.34
C PRO A 6 6.63 4.81 25.74
N ILE A 7 5.70 4.46 24.87
CA ILE A 7 4.90 5.42 24.08
C ILE A 7 3.47 5.45 24.63
N ASP A 8 2.91 6.65 24.78
CA ASP A 8 1.48 6.93 24.95
C ASP A 8 0.98 7.62 23.66
N SER A 9 0.18 6.90 22.87
CA SER A 9 -0.25 7.33 21.53
C SER A 9 -1.75 7.19 21.31
N ALA A 10 -2.37 8.27 20.81
CA ALA A 10 -3.75 8.27 20.33
C ALA A 10 -3.92 7.70 18.90
N PHE A 11 -2.81 7.31 18.24
CA PHE A 11 -2.85 6.60 16.96
C PHE A 11 -3.01 5.08 17.14
N GLY A 12 -3.20 4.61 18.38
CA GLY A 12 -3.53 3.25 18.71
C GLY A 12 -5.04 2.98 18.80
N PHE A 13 -5.41 1.70 18.85
CA PHE A 13 -6.81 1.29 18.90
C PHE A 13 -7.08 0.22 19.96
N THR A 14 -8.30 0.23 20.48
CA THR A 14 -8.85 -0.83 21.34
C THR A 14 -9.92 -1.58 20.57
N ALA A 15 -9.75 -2.90 20.47
CA ALA A 15 -10.68 -3.78 19.77
C ALA A 15 -11.93 -4.06 20.62
N ILE A 16 -13.10 -3.94 19.99
CA ILE A 16 -14.40 -4.32 20.54
C ILE A 16 -15.07 -5.26 19.52
N ASP A 17 -15.13 -6.55 19.87
CA ASP A 17 -15.73 -7.56 19.00
C ASP A 17 -17.15 -7.18 18.57
N PHE A 18 -17.41 -7.27 17.26
CA PHE A 18 -18.68 -6.96 16.59
C PHE A 18 -19.14 -5.49 16.69
N VAL A 19 -18.29 -4.60 17.19
CA VAL A 19 -18.55 -3.15 17.22
C VAL A 19 -17.50 -2.42 16.38
N GLY A 20 -16.24 -2.84 16.45
CA GLY A 20 -15.16 -2.22 15.69
C GLY A 20 -13.90 -2.03 16.52
N ALA A 21 -13.17 -0.97 16.22
CA ALA A 21 -12.01 -0.55 16.98
C ALA A 21 -12.10 0.94 17.30
N GLU A 22 -12.01 1.27 18.59
CA GLU A 22 -12.07 2.65 19.08
C GLU A 22 -10.67 3.24 19.21
N PRO A 23 -10.45 4.51 18.81
CA PRO A 23 -9.17 5.18 19.03
C PRO A 23 -8.82 5.22 20.52
N ARG A 24 -7.56 4.97 20.86
CA ARG A 24 -7.06 5.20 22.22
C ARG A 24 -6.96 6.69 22.51
N LEU A 25 -7.11 7.04 23.77
CA LEU A 25 -6.85 8.39 24.26
C LEU A 25 -5.42 8.45 24.80
N ARG A 26 -4.85 9.66 24.83
CA ARG A 26 -3.67 9.91 25.65
C ARG A 26 -4.07 9.98 27.11
N ASP A 27 -3.95 8.86 27.81
CA ASP A 27 -4.39 8.69 29.20
C ASP A 27 -3.22 8.64 30.20
N GLY A 28 -1.98 8.73 29.71
CA GLY A 28 -0.77 8.61 30.52
C GLY A 28 -0.37 7.16 30.82
N GLU A 29 -1.04 6.17 30.22
CA GLU A 29 -0.58 4.78 30.16
C GLU A 29 0.31 4.61 28.92
N TYR A 30 1.54 4.14 29.11
CA TYR A 30 2.52 4.05 28.04
C TYR A 30 2.66 2.60 27.57
N SER A 31 1.68 2.10 26.80
CA SER A 31 1.55 0.67 26.47
C SER A 31 1.59 0.35 24.97
N GLU A 32 1.55 1.39 24.13
CA GLU A 32 1.38 1.34 22.66
C GLU A 32 2.69 1.00 21.94
N GLY A 33 3.80 0.92 22.67
CA GLY A 33 5.09 0.62 22.09
C GLY A 33 6.28 1.23 22.82
N TRP A 34 7.40 1.19 22.13
CA TRP A 34 8.70 1.62 22.59
C TRP A 34 9.45 2.33 21.47
N ILE A 35 10.10 3.44 21.79
CA ILE A 35 11.08 4.11 20.94
C ILE A 35 12.41 4.22 21.69
N GLY A 36 13.52 4.00 21.01
CA GLY A 36 14.84 4.14 21.61
C GLY A 36 15.88 4.66 20.65
N GLU A 37 16.84 5.38 21.19
CA GLU A 37 17.99 5.90 20.46
C GLU A 37 18.94 4.76 20.05
N LEU A 38 19.42 4.83 18.81
CA LEU A 38 20.45 3.96 18.26
C LEU A 38 21.76 4.75 18.21
N PHE A 39 22.82 4.17 18.76
CA PHE A 39 24.15 4.76 18.77
C PHE A 39 25.12 3.87 17.99
N ASP A 40 26.05 4.50 17.26
CA ASP A 40 27.15 3.82 16.62
C ASP A 40 27.99 3.10 17.70
N PRO A 41 28.26 1.79 17.56
CA PRO A 41 29.06 1.06 18.55
C PRO A 41 30.52 1.53 18.65
N ASP A 42 31.08 2.19 17.64
CA ASP A 42 32.48 2.57 17.54
C ASP A 42 32.76 3.96 18.14
N ASP A 43 31.88 4.95 17.92
CA ASP A 43 32.08 6.33 18.41
C ASP A 43 30.97 6.86 19.34
N ASN A 44 29.89 6.10 19.53
CA ASN A 44 28.74 6.44 20.37
C ASN A 44 28.02 7.74 19.92
N GLU A 45 28.11 8.09 18.64
CA GLU A 45 27.24 9.11 18.03
C GLU A 45 25.83 8.56 17.84
N LEU A 46 24.82 9.44 17.96
CA LEU A 46 23.42 9.09 17.70
C LEU A 46 23.24 8.85 16.20
N GLU A 47 22.89 7.63 15.82
CA GLU A 47 22.68 7.23 14.43
C GLU A 47 21.22 7.14 14.02
N GLY A 48 20.28 7.06 14.96
CA GLY A 48 18.87 6.86 14.62
C GLY A 48 17.98 6.45 15.76
N VAL A 49 16.85 5.85 15.42
CA VAL A 49 15.85 5.33 16.36
C VAL A 49 15.39 3.93 16.01
N ALA A 50 15.07 3.14 17.03
CA ALA A 50 14.38 1.86 16.92
C ALA A 50 12.97 1.99 17.48
N ILE A 51 11.98 1.48 16.74
CA ILE A 51 10.56 1.61 17.05
C ILE A 51 9.92 0.24 17.03
N SER A 52 9.17 -0.06 18.08
CA SER A 52 8.32 -1.24 18.18
C SER A 52 6.97 -0.79 18.70
N THR A 53 5.88 -1.18 18.06
CA THR A 53 4.54 -0.94 18.60
C THR A 53 4.00 -2.22 19.23
N ASP A 54 2.85 -2.12 19.88
CA ASP A 54 2.07 -3.29 20.25
C ASP A 54 1.50 -4.02 19.02
N PRO A 55 1.25 -5.33 19.13
CA PRO A 55 0.69 -6.09 18.03
C PRO A 55 -0.64 -5.49 17.53
N THR A 56 -0.83 -5.44 16.21
CA THR A 56 -2.10 -5.00 15.61
C THR A 56 -3.29 -5.71 16.25
N VAL A 57 -4.24 -4.93 16.75
CA VAL A 57 -5.47 -5.47 17.32
C VAL A 57 -6.35 -6.04 16.22
N ALA A 58 -6.94 -7.21 16.50
CA ALA A 58 -7.91 -7.86 15.63
C ALA A 58 -9.25 -7.95 16.36
N PHE A 59 -10.34 -7.74 15.64
CA PHE A 59 -11.70 -7.84 16.17
C PHE A 59 -12.59 -8.59 15.19
N ARG A 60 -13.64 -9.21 15.72
CA ARG A 60 -14.65 -9.90 14.90
C ARG A 60 -15.59 -8.88 14.27
N THR A 61 -15.94 -9.11 13.01
CA THR A 61 -16.88 -8.24 12.26
C THR A 61 -18.19 -8.95 11.91
N GLY A 62 -18.26 -10.28 12.09
CA GLY A 62 -19.35 -11.08 11.54
C GLY A 62 -18.98 -11.64 10.17
N ALA A 63 -19.88 -12.42 9.55
CA ALA A 63 -19.63 -12.97 8.22
C ALA A 63 -19.54 -11.86 7.17
N LEU A 64 -18.62 -12.02 6.21
CA LEU A 64 -18.42 -11.15 5.04
C LEU A 64 -17.95 -9.72 5.30
N ALA A 65 -18.05 -9.22 6.53
CA ALA A 65 -17.72 -7.83 6.87
C ALA A 65 -16.21 -7.60 7.13
N GLY A 66 -15.43 -8.66 7.32
CA GLY A 66 -14.02 -8.56 7.70
C GLY A 66 -13.06 -8.47 6.53
N GLY A 67 -11.97 -7.71 6.67
CA GLY A 67 -10.85 -7.71 5.72
C GLY A 67 -9.89 -8.90 5.86
N TRP A 68 -10.13 -9.80 6.82
CA TRP A 68 -9.24 -10.90 7.15
C TRP A 68 -10.00 -12.21 7.41
N CYS A 69 -9.47 -13.31 6.87
CA CYS A 69 -9.91 -14.66 7.20
C CYS A 69 -8.99 -15.29 8.25
N ALA A 70 -9.59 -16.06 9.16
CA ALA A 70 -8.85 -16.94 10.05
C ALA A 70 -8.43 -18.21 9.29
N GLY A 71 -7.12 -18.41 9.17
CA GLY A 71 -6.50 -19.62 8.64
C GLY A 71 -6.24 -20.68 9.70
N VAL A 72 -5.71 -21.82 9.24
CA VAL A 72 -5.35 -22.96 10.11
C VAL A 72 -4.29 -22.52 11.12
N GLY A 73 -4.52 -22.81 12.40
CA GLY A 73 -3.60 -22.46 13.48
C GLY A 73 -3.70 -21.01 13.98
N GLY A 74 -4.73 -20.26 13.57
CA GLY A 74 -4.95 -18.88 14.03
C GLY A 74 -4.12 -17.84 13.28
N ALA A 75 -3.44 -18.23 12.20
CA ALA A 75 -2.86 -17.28 11.26
C ALA A 75 -3.98 -16.52 10.54
N PHE A 76 -3.76 -15.26 10.21
CA PHE A 76 -4.71 -14.47 9.43
C PHE A 76 -4.21 -14.32 8.00
N VAL A 77 -5.10 -14.50 7.04
CA VAL A 77 -4.87 -14.20 5.62
C VAL A 77 -5.76 -13.04 5.24
N LYS A 78 -5.24 -12.12 4.43
CA LYS A 78 -6.03 -10.99 3.96
C LYS A 78 -7.13 -11.50 3.06
N CYS A 79 -8.35 -11.07 3.33
CA CYS A 79 -9.57 -11.42 2.61
C CYS A 79 -10.29 -10.14 2.17
N SER A 80 -9.50 -9.24 1.61
CA SER A 80 -9.97 -8.00 1.03
C SER A 80 -9.03 -7.52 -0.07
N THR A 81 -9.58 -6.83 -1.05
CA THR A 81 -8.85 -6.24 -2.18
C THR A 81 -9.63 -5.07 -2.76
N GLU A 82 -8.94 -4.17 -3.46
CA GLU A 82 -9.55 -3.08 -4.24
C GLU A 82 -9.94 -3.55 -5.66
N HIS A 83 -9.62 -4.80 -6.02
CA HIS A 83 -9.75 -5.34 -7.36
C HIS A 83 -10.72 -6.51 -7.39
N PHE A 84 -11.83 -6.34 -8.11
CA PHE A 84 -12.90 -7.34 -8.20
C PHE A 84 -12.39 -8.67 -8.77
N SER A 85 -11.63 -8.63 -9.87
CA SER A 85 -11.00 -9.78 -10.51
C SER A 85 -10.09 -10.57 -9.56
N THR A 86 -9.47 -9.89 -8.58
CA THR A 86 -8.67 -10.57 -7.55
C THR A 86 -9.54 -11.33 -6.56
N MET A 87 -10.64 -10.74 -6.11
CA MET A 87 -11.61 -11.41 -5.24
C MET A 87 -12.30 -12.57 -5.95
N GLU A 88 -12.76 -12.34 -7.18
CA GLU A 88 -13.48 -13.32 -7.99
C GLU A 88 -12.66 -14.59 -8.18
N HIS A 89 -11.40 -14.45 -8.61
CA HIS A 89 -10.46 -15.57 -8.73
C HIS A 89 -10.24 -16.36 -7.42
N VAL A 90 -10.32 -15.69 -6.27
CA VAL A 90 -10.17 -16.35 -4.95
C VAL A 90 -11.42 -17.11 -4.53
N LEU A 91 -12.60 -16.59 -4.86
CA LEU A 91 -13.89 -17.09 -4.37
C LEU A 91 -14.58 -18.03 -5.35
N THR A 92 -14.29 -17.93 -6.64
CA THR A 92 -14.93 -18.69 -7.70
C THR A 92 -13.96 -18.97 -8.84
N CYS A 93 -14.34 -19.92 -9.70
CA CYS A 93 -13.69 -20.19 -10.98
C CYS A 93 -14.46 -19.57 -12.17
N ASP A 94 -15.54 -18.82 -11.91
CA ASP A 94 -16.25 -18.01 -12.89
C ASP A 94 -15.57 -16.64 -12.95
N GLU A 95 -14.73 -16.40 -13.97
CA GLU A 95 -13.97 -15.17 -14.13
C GLU A 95 -14.66 -14.23 -15.13
N THR A 96 -15.16 -13.09 -14.64
CA THR A 96 -15.81 -12.04 -15.44
C THR A 96 -14.88 -11.46 -16.49
N LEU A 97 -13.58 -11.39 -16.18
CA LEU A 97 -12.53 -10.99 -17.11
C LEU A 97 -11.71 -12.23 -17.49
N PRO A 98 -11.92 -12.81 -18.69
CA PRO A 98 -11.34 -14.07 -19.11
C PRO A 98 -9.84 -14.21 -18.84
N TYR A 99 -9.52 -15.21 -18.02
CA TYR A 99 -8.20 -15.75 -17.74
C TYR A 99 -8.35 -17.26 -17.45
N MET A 100 -7.25 -17.98 -17.15
CA MET A 100 -7.14 -19.42 -16.81
C MET A 100 -8.14 -20.39 -17.47
N PHE A 101 -9.41 -20.34 -17.06
CA PHE A 101 -10.52 -21.17 -17.49
C PHE A 101 -11.20 -20.74 -18.79
N TYR A 102 -10.84 -19.57 -19.33
CA TYR A 102 -11.46 -18.99 -20.52
C TYR A 102 -10.43 -18.55 -21.57
N ASP A 103 -10.85 -18.62 -22.84
CA ASP A 103 -10.13 -18.02 -23.96
C ASP A 103 -10.20 -16.49 -23.85
N PRO A 104 -9.07 -15.78 -23.76
CA PRO A 104 -9.06 -14.34 -23.54
C PRO A 104 -9.42 -13.53 -24.80
N VAL A 105 -9.66 -14.16 -25.95
CA VAL A 105 -10.12 -13.52 -27.18
C VAL A 105 -11.62 -13.67 -27.35
N SER A 106 -12.13 -14.90 -27.24
CA SER A 106 -13.55 -15.17 -27.46
C SER A 106 -14.41 -15.07 -26.21
N GLY A 107 -13.81 -15.21 -25.02
CA GLY A 107 -14.53 -15.34 -23.76
C GLY A 107 -15.22 -16.70 -23.61
N ASP A 108 -14.88 -17.68 -24.46
CA ASP A 108 -15.42 -19.04 -24.34
C ASP A 108 -14.62 -19.85 -23.32
N PRO A 109 -15.27 -20.72 -22.53
CA PRO A 109 -14.56 -21.59 -21.60
C PRO A 109 -13.62 -22.55 -22.36
N ASN A 110 -12.39 -22.69 -21.87
CA ASN A 110 -11.38 -23.61 -22.42
C ASN A 110 -11.09 -24.79 -21.47
N ASP A 111 -11.60 -24.75 -20.23
CA ASP A 111 -11.45 -25.79 -19.23
C ASP A 111 -12.82 -26.34 -18.78
N PRO A 112 -13.03 -27.68 -18.77
CA PRO A 112 -14.29 -28.29 -18.32
C PRO A 112 -14.60 -28.07 -16.82
N VAL A 113 -13.64 -27.65 -15.99
CA VAL A 113 -13.88 -27.21 -14.60
C VAL A 113 -14.86 -26.04 -14.58
N TRP A 114 -14.95 -25.25 -15.64
CA TRP A 114 -15.87 -24.11 -15.72
C TRP A 114 -17.36 -24.49 -15.58
N GLU A 115 -17.78 -25.68 -16.03
CA GLU A 115 -19.20 -26.08 -16.07
C GLU A 115 -19.89 -26.12 -14.68
N VAL A 116 -19.12 -26.04 -13.59
CA VAL A 116 -19.62 -26.04 -12.21
C VAL A 116 -19.40 -24.72 -11.47
N CYS A 117 -18.85 -23.70 -12.13
CA CYS A 117 -18.58 -22.41 -11.50
C CYS A 117 -19.86 -21.58 -11.40
N GLU A 118 -20.12 -21.01 -10.21
CA GLU A 118 -21.20 -20.06 -10.01
C GLU A 118 -20.61 -18.64 -9.96
N PRO A 119 -21.21 -17.66 -10.65
CA PRO A 119 -20.80 -16.27 -10.55
C PRO A 119 -21.02 -15.75 -9.13
N LEU A 120 -20.22 -14.77 -8.71
CA LEU A 120 -20.49 -14.06 -7.46
C LEU A 120 -21.79 -13.27 -7.53
N ASP A 121 -22.53 -13.23 -6.43
CA ASP A 121 -23.67 -12.37 -6.25
C ASP A 121 -23.25 -10.91 -6.21
N VAL A 122 -23.70 -10.13 -7.19
CA VAL A 122 -23.46 -8.68 -7.29
C VAL A 122 -24.71 -7.86 -6.97
N ALA A 123 -25.75 -8.49 -6.41
CA ALA A 123 -26.97 -7.82 -5.98
C ALA A 123 -26.80 -7.26 -4.55
N TYR A 124 -26.24 -6.05 -4.47
CA TYR A 124 -26.07 -5.36 -3.19
C TYR A 124 -27.41 -4.99 -2.53
N ASP A 125 -27.46 -5.12 -1.21
CA ASP A 125 -28.61 -4.68 -0.39
C ASP A 125 -28.77 -3.14 -0.35
N VAL A 126 -27.66 -2.42 -0.50
CA VAL A 126 -27.57 -0.96 -0.59
C VAL A 126 -26.65 -0.60 -1.75
N ASP A 127 -26.92 0.52 -2.43
CA ASP A 127 -26.05 1.05 -3.48
C ASP A 127 -24.67 1.45 -2.91
N PRO A 128 -23.57 0.78 -3.28
CA PRO A 128 -22.24 1.07 -2.75
C PRO A 128 -21.79 2.51 -2.99
N THR A 129 -22.30 3.19 -4.02
CA THR A 129 -21.94 4.58 -4.35
C THR A 129 -22.49 5.61 -3.36
N THR A 130 -23.44 5.19 -2.50
CA THR A 130 -24.09 6.05 -1.50
C THR A 130 -23.47 5.97 -0.11
N LEU A 131 -22.52 5.06 0.10
CA LEU A 131 -21.83 4.85 1.38
C LEU A 131 -20.91 6.03 1.72
N SER A 132 -20.79 6.35 3.00
CA SER A 132 -19.79 7.33 3.46
C SER A 132 -18.40 6.68 3.49
N PRO A 133 -17.32 7.41 3.14
CA PRO A 133 -15.95 6.90 3.21
C PRO A 133 -15.52 6.64 4.66
N TYR A 134 -15.63 5.40 5.12
CA TYR A 134 -15.03 4.97 6.38
C TYR A 134 -14.95 3.44 6.46
N GLU A 135 -13.75 2.89 6.30
CA GLU A 135 -13.55 1.44 6.12
C GLU A 135 -13.76 0.59 7.40
N PHE A 136 -13.94 1.22 8.57
CA PHE A 136 -14.05 0.51 9.85
C PHE A 136 -15.45 0.60 10.49
N ASP A 137 -16.39 1.26 9.83
CA ASP A 137 -17.78 1.31 10.29
C ASP A 137 -18.60 0.23 9.60
N LEU A 138 -19.03 -0.75 10.40
CA LEU A 138 -19.83 -1.88 9.95
C LEU A 138 -21.23 -1.46 9.49
N GLU A 139 -21.67 -0.24 9.81
CA GLU A 139 -22.92 0.33 9.29
C GLU A 139 -22.75 0.97 7.89
N GLN A 140 -21.52 1.25 7.45
CA GLN A 140 -21.19 1.82 6.14
C GLN A 140 -20.72 0.75 5.15
N MET A 141 -21.44 -0.36 5.09
CA MET A 141 -21.14 -1.49 4.20
C MET A 141 -22.34 -1.84 3.32
N ALA A 142 -22.07 -2.25 2.08
CA ALA A 142 -23.04 -2.89 1.21
C ALA A 142 -22.75 -4.39 1.14
N PHE A 143 -23.76 -5.23 1.36
CA PHE A 143 -23.64 -6.68 1.42
C PHE A 143 -24.28 -7.35 0.21
N THR A 144 -23.65 -8.45 -0.20
CA THR A 144 -24.20 -9.47 -1.10
C THR A 144 -24.30 -10.78 -0.34
N THR A 145 -24.70 -11.87 -0.99
CA THR A 145 -24.63 -13.21 -0.37
C THR A 145 -23.21 -13.76 -0.27
N ASP A 146 -22.25 -13.26 -1.06
CA ASP A 146 -20.89 -13.81 -1.14
C ASP A 146 -19.79 -12.91 -0.54
N PHE A 147 -19.99 -11.60 -0.55
CA PHE A 147 -18.99 -10.61 -0.09
C PHE A 147 -19.66 -9.28 0.33
N SER A 148 -18.87 -8.35 0.87
CA SER A 148 -19.30 -6.98 1.16
C SER A 148 -18.34 -5.94 0.59
N VAL A 149 -18.80 -4.68 0.53
CA VAL A 149 -18.06 -3.54 0.00
C VAL A 149 -18.13 -2.34 0.95
N THR A 150 -17.00 -1.66 1.12
CA THR A 150 -16.88 -0.35 1.77
C THR A 150 -16.30 0.69 0.82
N GLN A 151 -16.68 1.97 0.99
CA GLN A 151 -15.97 3.08 0.34
C GLN A 151 -14.73 3.50 1.13
N LYS A 152 -13.64 3.74 0.38
CA LYS A 152 -12.41 4.35 0.89
C LYS A 152 -12.43 5.87 0.70
N ASP A 153 -11.58 6.56 1.45
CA ASP A 153 -11.35 8.00 1.37
C ASP A 153 -10.82 8.47 -0.01
N ASP A 154 -10.08 7.62 -0.71
CA ASP A 154 -9.61 7.81 -2.08
C ASP A 154 -10.71 7.58 -3.16
N GLY A 155 -11.96 7.32 -2.74
CA GLY A 155 -13.10 7.08 -3.62
C GLY A 155 -13.14 5.69 -4.26
N LYS A 156 -12.17 4.82 -3.97
CA LYS A 156 -12.22 3.42 -4.39
C LYS A 156 -13.11 2.59 -3.48
N VAL A 157 -13.47 1.42 -3.96
CA VAL A 157 -14.17 0.40 -3.18
C VAL A 157 -13.18 -0.65 -2.66
N LEU A 158 -13.47 -1.19 -1.48
CA LEU A 158 -12.74 -2.31 -0.89
C LEU A 158 -13.71 -3.49 -0.73
N TYR A 159 -13.44 -4.57 -1.46
CA TYR A 159 -14.17 -5.83 -1.39
C TYR A 159 -13.70 -6.66 -0.20
N ARG A 160 -14.61 -7.36 0.48
CA ARG A 160 -14.35 -8.10 1.72
C ARG A 160 -15.15 -9.40 1.82
N TRP A 161 -14.51 -10.46 2.29
CA TRP A 161 -15.18 -11.77 2.52
C TRP A 161 -14.70 -12.46 3.80
N GLY A 162 -13.95 -11.74 4.64
CA GLY A 162 -13.43 -12.22 5.91
C GLY A 162 -14.43 -12.15 7.07
N THR A 163 -13.99 -12.63 8.22
CA THR A 163 -14.77 -12.64 9.47
C THR A 163 -14.12 -11.84 10.61
N TYR A 164 -12.92 -11.34 10.34
CA TYR A 164 -12.15 -10.50 11.22
C TYR A 164 -11.71 -9.25 10.48
N ASP A 165 -11.50 -8.18 11.23
CA ASP A 165 -10.76 -7.04 10.74
C ASP A 165 -9.61 -6.71 11.70
N LYS A 166 -8.67 -5.92 11.19
CA LYS A 166 -7.46 -5.53 11.91
C LYS A 166 -7.26 -4.05 11.80
N ARG A 167 -6.95 -3.42 12.93
CA ARG A 167 -6.63 -2.00 12.98
C ARG A 167 -5.24 -1.79 13.58
N PRO A 168 -4.25 -1.40 12.76
CA PRO A 168 -2.88 -1.30 13.22
C PRO A 168 -2.70 -0.10 14.16
N THR A 169 -1.80 -0.24 15.12
CA THR A 169 -1.21 0.90 15.84
C THR A 169 0.07 1.29 15.12
N ASP A 170 0.15 2.56 14.72
CA ASP A 170 1.35 3.14 14.13
C ASP A 170 1.99 4.18 15.05
N VAL A 171 3.29 4.32 14.91
CA VAL A 171 4.07 5.43 15.45
C VAL A 171 4.46 6.34 14.30
N ARG A 172 4.14 7.62 14.46
CA ARG A 172 4.44 8.67 13.47
C ARG A 172 5.69 9.41 13.91
N LEU A 173 6.76 9.28 13.13
CA LEU A 173 7.96 10.10 13.30
C LEU A 173 7.87 11.31 12.40
N ASN A 174 7.94 12.50 12.98
CA ASN A 174 8.15 13.74 12.22
C ASN A 174 9.63 14.11 12.27
N VAL A 175 10.20 14.41 11.10
CA VAL A 175 11.48 15.11 10.98
C VAL A 175 11.33 16.32 10.05
N ARG A 176 11.78 17.46 10.54
CA ARG A 176 11.93 18.69 9.76
C ARG A 176 13.29 18.73 9.08
N ILE A 177 13.31 18.94 7.78
CA ILE A 177 14.51 19.08 6.95
C ILE A 177 14.57 20.52 6.42
N PRO A 178 15.62 21.29 6.75
CA PRO A 178 15.73 22.68 6.29
C PRO A 178 15.69 22.81 4.78
N LEU A 179 14.86 23.73 4.28
CA LEU A 179 14.82 24.10 2.87
C LEU A 179 15.84 25.22 2.56
N PRO A 180 16.21 25.42 1.27
CA PRO A 180 17.07 26.53 0.89
C PRO A 180 16.49 27.88 1.32
N GLU A 181 17.30 28.73 1.95
CA GLU A 181 16.85 30.02 2.46
C GLU A 181 16.39 30.96 1.34
N GLU A 182 16.96 30.82 0.14
CA GLU A 182 16.54 31.60 -1.04
C GLU A 182 15.11 31.32 -1.50
N TRP A 183 14.50 30.19 -1.10
CA TRP A 183 13.09 29.89 -1.40
C TRP A 183 12.11 30.70 -0.55
N LYS A 184 12.57 31.27 0.57
CA LYS A 184 11.74 32.08 1.48
C LYS A 184 11.55 33.53 0.99
N GLY A 185 12.05 33.85 -0.20
CA GLY A 185 11.86 35.14 -0.88
C GLY A 185 10.80 35.10 -1.98
N ASP A 186 10.69 36.19 -2.75
CA ASP A 186 9.67 36.33 -3.82
C ASP A 186 9.98 35.51 -5.09
N GLN A 187 11.21 34.98 -5.23
CA GLN A 187 11.62 34.22 -6.41
C GLN A 187 11.15 32.76 -6.30
N VAL A 188 10.39 32.31 -7.30
CA VAL A 188 10.01 30.90 -7.43
C VAL A 188 11.10 30.14 -8.20
N TYR A 189 11.41 28.93 -7.75
CA TYR A 189 12.36 28.03 -8.39
C TYR A 189 11.62 26.81 -8.94
N ARG A 190 12.02 26.35 -10.11
CA ARG A 190 11.60 25.06 -10.67
C ARG A 190 12.51 23.97 -10.15
N ILE A 191 11.94 22.94 -9.54
CA ILE A 191 12.68 21.78 -9.05
C ILE A 191 12.87 20.83 -10.23
N THR A 192 14.14 20.53 -10.52
CA THR A 192 14.55 19.60 -11.60
C THR A 192 14.93 18.23 -11.06
N LYS A 193 15.11 18.11 -9.74
CA LYS A 193 15.33 16.86 -9.03
C LYS A 193 14.87 16.97 -7.57
N ALA A 194 14.14 15.99 -7.07
CA ALA A 194 13.85 15.83 -5.64
C ALA A 194 13.83 14.34 -5.25
N ASP A 195 14.98 13.82 -4.84
CA ASP A 195 15.09 12.44 -4.32
C ASP A 195 15.13 12.48 -2.79
N LEU A 196 14.22 11.77 -2.13
CA LEU A 196 14.27 11.54 -0.69
C LEU A 196 14.82 10.15 -0.41
N ALA A 197 16.00 10.08 0.22
CA ALA A 197 16.62 8.85 0.66
C ALA A 197 16.39 8.63 2.17
N VAL A 198 15.77 7.52 2.53
CA VAL A 198 15.56 7.09 3.93
C VAL A 198 16.37 5.82 4.17
N VAL A 199 17.32 5.87 5.10
CA VAL A 199 18.13 4.73 5.55
C VAL A 199 17.42 4.08 6.74
N HIS A 200 17.07 2.81 6.58
CA HIS A 200 16.31 2.06 7.57
C HIS A 200 16.65 0.56 7.49
N THR A 201 16.10 -0.25 8.37
CA THR A 201 16.12 -1.71 8.19
C THR A 201 14.94 -2.16 7.32
N VAL A 202 15.14 -3.15 6.44
CA VAL A 202 14.06 -3.77 5.63
C VAL A 202 12.86 -4.05 6.53
N SER A 203 11.73 -3.41 6.21
CA SER A 203 10.54 -3.48 7.04
C SER A 203 9.89 -4.87 6.93
N ASN A 204 9.31 -5.30 8.05
CA ASN A 204 8.43 -6.46 8.12
C ASN A 204 6.99 -6.14 7.67
N SER A 205 6.68 -4.86 7.47
CA SER A 205 5.39 -4.32 7.10
C SER A 205 5.51 -3.65 5.74
N PRO A 206 4.90 -4.21 4.66
CA PRO A 206 4.82 -3.51 3.38
C PRO A 206 3.98 -2.23 3.45
N ASN A 207 3.32 -1.98 4.58
CA ASN A 207 2.44 -0.86 4.80
C ASN A 207 3.11 0.30 5.55
N ASP A 208 4.38 0.21 5.95
CA ASP A 208 5.08 1.35 6.56
C ASP A 208 5.28 2.46 5.53
N GLN A 209 4.84 3.68 5.85
CA GLN A 209 4.66 4.75 4.87
C GLN A 209 5.72 5.85 4.99
N ILE A 210 6.05 6.43 3.84
CA ILE A 210 6.80 7.67 3.73
C ILE A 210 5.78 8.74 3.31
N ARG A 211 5.61 9.78 4.14
CA ARG A 211 4.59 10.83 3.99
C ARG A 211 5.27 12.22 3.99
N PRO A 212 5.87 12.63 2.85
CA PRO A 212 6.39 13.98 2.62
C PRO A 212 5.26 15.00 2.72
N GLU A 213 5.35 16.01 3.59
CA GLU A 213 4.27 17.01 3.79
C GLU A 213 2.88 16.38 4.07
N ASP A 214 2.89 15.19 4.67
CA ASP A 214 1.71 14.33 4.85
C ASP A 214 1.01 13.86 3.57
N PHE A 215 1.60 14.10 2.39
CA PHE A 215 1.07 13.64 1.12
C PHE A 215 1.04 12.12 1.06
N GLU A 216 -0.10 11.59 0.59
CA GLU A 216 -0.17 10.25 0.03
C GLU A 216 0.17 10.29 -1.45
N ASN A 217 0.89 9.27 -1.93
CA ASN A 217 1.06 9.05 -3.35
C ASN A 217 0.87 7.57 -3.67
N GLU A 218 -0.39 7.19 -3.92
CA GLU A 218 -0.76 5.83 -4.35
C GLU A 218 -0.55 5.64 -5.87
N ALA A 219 -0.18 6.68 -6.62
CA ALA A 219 0.15 6.55 -8.04
C ALA A 219 1.55 5.97 -8.27
N ALA A 220 2.49 6.26 -7.36
CA ALA A 220 3.79 5.58 -7.32
C ALA A 220 3.55 4.10 -6.99
N THR A 221 3.65 3.24 -8.01
CA THR A 221 3.27 1.83 -7.92
C THR A 221 4.47 0.88 -7.93
N GLY A 222 5.63 1.36 -8.36
CA GLY A 222 6.82 0.57 -8.66
C GLY A 222 6.75 -0.14 -10.00
N ARG A 223 7.70 -1.04 -10.25
CA ARG A 223 7.77 -1.85 -11.47
C ARG A 223 6.53 -2.73 -11.61
N LYS A 224 5.79 -2.53 -12.70
CA LYS A 224 4.63 -3.32 -13.12
C LYS A 224 5.07 -4.60 -13.88
N PRO A 225 4.16 -5.57 -14.09
CA PRO A 225 4.41 -6.71 -14.98
C PRO A 225 4.94 -6.29 -16.33
N ALA A 226 5.87 -7.06 -16.88
CA ALA A 226 6.36 -6.86 -18.23
C ALA A 226 5.29 -7.32 -19.24
N TYR A 227 4.90 -6.42 -20.12
CA TYR A 227 3.86 -6.67 -21.11
C TYR A 227 4.19 -6.09 -22.48
N GLU A 228 3.54 -6.62 -23.50
CA GLU A 228 3.41 -5.99 -24.81
C GLU A 228 1.93 -5.73 -25.11
N VAL A 229 1.67 -4.71 -25.92
CA VAL A 229 0.31 -4.36 -26.35
C VAL A 229 0.11 -4.92 -27.75
N LEU A 230 -0.86 -5.83 -27.89
CA LEU A 230 -1.23 -6.43 -29.17
C LEU A 230 -2.04 -5.45 -30.04
N ASP A 231 -2.18 -5.76 -31.33
CA ASP A 231 -2.93 -4.93 -32.29
C ASP A 231 -4.40 -4.71 -31.89
N ASP A 232 -4.99 -5.64 -31.13
CA ASP A 232 -6.35 -5.56 -30.59
C ASP A 232 -6.44 -4.80 -29.25
N GLY A 233 -5.32 -4.25 -28.76
CA GLY A 233 -5.22 -3.47 -27.54
C GLY A 233 -5.07 -4.30 -26.26
N ARG A 234 -5.10 -5.64 -26.33
CA ARG A 234 -4.82 -6.48 -25.16
C ARG A 234 -3.38 -6.33 -24.72
N TRP A 235 -3.17 -6.38 -23.41
CA TRP A 235 -1.84 -6.45 -22.82
C TRP A 235 -1.57 -7.90 -22.47
N VAL A 236 -0.47 -8.44 -22.97
CA VAL A 236 -0.07 -9.83 -22.70
C VAL A 236 1.30 -9.86 -22.05
N SER A 237 1.50 -10.80 -21.13
CA SER A 237 2.80 -11.02 -20.47
C SER A 237 3.88 -11.32 -21.50
N THR A 238 5.07 -10.72 -21.35
CA THR A 238 6.23 -11.02 -22.23
C THR A 238 7.18 -12.05 -21.63
N VAL A 239 6.92 -12.49 -20.40
CA VAL A 239 7.75 -13.42 -19.65
C VAL A 239 6.90 -14.51 -19.02
N ASP A 240 7.50 -15.69 -18.86
CA ASP A 240 6.98 -16.74 -18.01
C ASP A 240 7.15 -16.33 -16.54
N CYS A 241 6.10 -16.52 -15.73
CA CYS A 241 6.08 -16.12 -14.34
C CYS A 241 5.15 -16.99 -13.49
N TYR A 242 4.92 -16.57 -12.25
CA TYR A 242 4.03 -17.22 -11.31
C TYR A 242 3.15 -16.20 -10.61
N GLU A 243 1.97 -16.62 -10.18
CA GLU A 243 1.15 -15.92 -9.21
C GLU A 243 1.72 -16.06 -7.79
N GLY A 244 1.22 -15.23 -6.87
CA GLY A 244 1.64 -15.28 -5.49
C GLY A 244 1.29 -16.57 -4.75
N ASP A 245 0.31 -17.32 -5.22
CA ASP A 245 -0.07 -18.64 -4.72
C ASP A 245 0.72 -19.79 -5.37
N GLY A 246 1.47 -19.50 -6.43
CA GLY A 246 2.35 -20.42 -7.14
C GLY A 246 1.83 -20.94 -8.48
N ASP A 247 0.66 -20.51 -8.93
CA ASP A 247 0.15 -20.88 -10.25
C ASP A 247 0.99 -20.27 -11.37
N PHE A 248 1.20 -21.03 -12.45
CA PHE A 248 2.10 -20.65 -13.52
C PHE A 248 1.42 -19.74 -14.55
N ILE A 249 2.04 -18.59 -14.81
CA ILE A 249 1.63 -17.61 -15.82
C ILE A 249 2.61 -17.72 -17.01
N PRO A 250 2.27 -18.40 -18.12
CA PRO A 250 3.12 -18.38 -19.31
C PRO A 250 3.20 -16.98 -19.94
N ALA A 251 4.27 -16.73 -20.69
CA ALA A 251 4.32 -15.61 -21.63
C ALA A 251 3.14 -15.72 -22.62
N GLY A 252 2.49 -14.59 -22.89
CA GLY A 252 1.26 -14.51 -23.69
C GLY A 252 -0.04 -14.54 -22.88
N THR A 253 0.02 -14.77 -21.56
CA THR A 253 -1.14 -14.62 -20.68
C THR A 253 -1.70 -13.21 -20.79
N THR A 254 -3.01 -13.09 -20.94
CA THR A 254 -3.69 -11.79 -20.98
C THR A 254 -3.68 -11.16 -19.60
N LEU A 255 -3.08 -9.98 -19.50
CA LEU A 255 -3.04 -9.17 -18.28
C LEU A 255 -4.15 -8.12 -18.28
N ARG A 256 -4.49 -7.61 -19.47
CA ARG A 256 -5.56 -6.64 -19.66
C ARG A 256 -6.26 -6.90 -20.99
N ASN A 257 -7.59 -6.87 -20.98
CA ASN A 257 -8.42 -6.93 -22.17
C ASN A 257 -9.44 -5.79 -22.23
N PRO A 258 -9.20 -4.75 -23.05
CA PRO A 258 -10.12 -3.61 -23.16
C PRO A 258 -11.47 -3.96 -23.79
N ALA A 259 -11.61 -5.08 -24.51
CA ALA A 259 -12.89 -5.49 -25.08
C ALA A 259 -13.89 -5.97 -24.01
N PHE A 260 -13.39 -6.40 -22.85
CA PHE A 260 -14.20 -6.80 -21.69
C PHE A 260 -14.29 -5.72 -20.62
N ALA A 261 -13.80 -4.50 -20.90
CA ALA A 261 -13.91 -3.39 -19.98
C ALA A 261 -15.39 -3.01 -19.77
N ASP A 262 -15.77 -2.81 -18.51
CA ASP A 262 -17.08 -2.31 -18.11
C ASP A 262 -16.95 -0.86 -17.61
N PRO A 263 -17.32 0.16 -18.40
CA PRO A 263 -17.21 1.56 -18.00
C PRO A 263 -17.98 1.91 -16.72
N ASP A 264 -19.04 1.15 -16.41
CA ASP A 264 -19.90 1.35 -15.24
C ASP A 264 -19.46 0.47 -14.05
N GLY A 265 -18.39 -0.33 -14.20
CA GLY A 265 -17.85 -1.19 -13.15
C GLY A 265 -17.38 -0.41 -11.92
N LEU A 266 -17.65 -0.95 -10.73
CA LEU A 266 -17.32 -0.30 -9.45
C LEU A 266 -15.81 -0.12 -9.25
N SER A 267 -15.00 -1.09 -9.66
CA SER A 267 -13.56 -1.10 -9.48
C SER A 267 -12.80 -0.69 -10.74
N SER A 268 -11.56 -0.24 -10.58
CA SER A 268 -10.73 0.20 -11.71
C SER A 268 -10.31 -0.95 -12.63
N ASP A 269 -10.23 -2.18 -12.10
CA ASP A 269 -9.91 -3.37 -12.89
C ASP A 269 -11.03 -3.73 -13.86
N LEU A 270 -12.30 -3.68 -13.42
CA LEU A 270 -13.45 -3.86 -14.31
C LEU A 270 -13.51 -2.76 -15.39
N ARG A 271 -13.37 -1.49 -15.00
CA ARG A 271 -13.36 -0.36 -15.95
C ARG A 271 -12.20 -0.39 -16.93
N GLY A 272 -11.07 -0.95 -16.52
CA GLY A 272 -9.88 -1.08 -17.34
C GLY A 272 -9.82 -2.38 -18.14
N GLY A 273 -10.62 -3.39 -17.79
CA GLY A 273 -10.50 -4.76 -18.27
C GLY A 273 -9.24 -5.47 -17.78
N TYR A 274 -8.76 -5.20 -16.56
CA TYR A 274 -7.56 -5.84 -16.00
C TYR A 274 -7.90 -7.19 -15.36
N THR A 275 -7.14 -8.21 -15.70
CA THR A 275 -7.31 -9.58 -15.17
C THR A 275 -6.67 -9.74 -13.80
N ASN A 276 -7.01 -10.82 -13.09
CA ASN A 276 -6.34 -11.21 -11.85
C ASN A 276 -4.80 -11.28 -12.02
N ALA A 277 -4.31 -11.87 -13.11
CA ALA A 277 -2.87 -12.03 -13.39
C ALA A 277 -2.11 -10.69 -13.38
N TRP A 278 -2.75 -9.58 -13.75
CA TRP A 278 -2.16 -8.24 -13.65
C TRP A 278 -1.90 -7.81 -12.20
N TYR A 279 -2.67 -8.30 -11.23
CA TYR A 279 -2.57 -7.95 -9.81
C TYR A 279 -1.81 -9.00 -8.98
N THR A 280 -1.80 -10.27 -9.41
CA THR A 280 -1.21 -11.39 -8.66
C THR A 280 0.10 -11.92 -9.22
N SER A 281 0.52 -11.52 -10.43
CA SER A 281 1.82 -11.94 -10.97
C SER A 281 3.00 -11.48 -10.11
N THR A 282 3.96 -12.36 -9.87
CA THR A 282 5.23 -12.07 -9.17
C THR A 282 6.24 -11.33 -10.05
N ASP A 283 5.91 -11.06 -11.32
CA ASP A 283 6.70 -10.18 -12.20
C ASP A 283 6.49 -8.70 -11.82
N ARG A 284 6.85 -8.31 -10.61
CA ARG A 284 6.74 -6.92 -10.19
C ARG A 284 7.78 -6.60 -9.15
N GLU A 285 7.99 -5.31 -8.91
CA GLU A 285 8.85 -4.87 -7.82
C GLU A 285 8.37 -3.50 -7.33
N PRO A 286 7.63 -3.45 -6.21
CA PRO A 286 7.08 -2.20 -5.67
C PRO A 286 8.15 -1.18 -5.31
N PHE A 287 9.40 -1.61 -5.10
CA PHE A 287 10.50 -0.79 -4.60
C PHE A 287 11.59 -0.49 -5.65
N GLU A 288 11.28 -0.74 -6.93
CA GLU A 288 12.07 -0.35 -8.09
C GLU A 288 11.22 0.50 -9.03
N ALA A 289 11.86 1.39 -9.78
CA ALA A 289 11.18 2.17 -10.81
C ALA A 289 10.74 1.26 -11.97
N ASP A 290 9.57 1.56 -12.52
CA ASP A 290 9.08 0.93 -13.73
C ASP A 290 9.91 1.40 -14.94
N PRO A 291 10.59 0.50 -15.67
CA PRO A 291 11.39 0.87 -16.83
C PRO A 291 10.55 1.39 -18.00
N VAL A 292 9.23 1.12 -18.03
CA VAL A 292 8.33 1.51 -19.11
C VAL A 292 7.71 2.88 -18.84
N THR A 293 7.05 3.03 -17.69
CA THR A 293 6.36 4.28 -17.34
C THR A 293 7.28 5.31 -16.72
N GLY A 294 8.42 4.89 -16.17
CA GLY A 294 9.29 5.74 -15.35
C GLY A 294 8.73 5.98 -13.94
N SER A 295 7.56 5.43 -13.61
CA SER A 295 6.98 5.53 -12.27
C SER A 295 7.96 4.97 -11.25
N GLY A 296 8.23 5.76 -10.22
CA GLY A 296 9.15 5.46 -9.15
C GLY A 296 8.62 4.39 -8.20
N PRO A 297 9.46 4.02 -7.22
CA PRO A 297 9.05 3.10 -6.16
C PRO A 297 7.92 3.71 -5.33
N ARG A 298 7.08 2.84 -4.77
CA ARG A 298 6.01 3.26 -3.85
C ARG A 298 6.58 4.10 -2.71
N TRP A 299 5.80 5.06 -2.22
CA TRP A 299 6.15 5.90 -1.07
C TRP A 299 6.00 5.14 0.26
N ARG A 300 6.77 4.07 0.39
CA ARG A 300 6.75 3.10 1.50
C ARG A 300 8.20 2.76 1.87
N LEU A 301 8.43 2.44 3.14
CA LEU A 301 9.71 1.84 3.53
C LEU A 301 9.86 0.49 2.83
N ARG A 302 11.04 0.22 2.27
CA ARG A 302 11.27 -1.02 1.52
C ARG A 302 11.05 -2.22 2.43
N SER A 303 10.21 -3.15 1.99
CA SER A 303 9.82 -4.34 2.73
C SER A 303 10.23 -5.60 2.00
N ALA A 304 10.25 -6.73 2.71
CA ALA A 304 10.51 -8.03 2.10
C ALA A 304 9.33 -8.58 1.28
N LYS A 305 8.17 -7.90 1.28
CA LYS A 305 6.89 -8.42 0.74
C LYS A 305 6.27 -7.46 -0.26
N PHE A 306 5.46 -8.01 -1.16
CA PHE A 306 4.79 -7.26 -2.23
C PHE A 306 3.73 -6.27 -1.73
N GLY A 307 2.93 -6.64 -0.73
CA GLY A 307 1.91 -5.76 -0.14
C GLY A 307 0.48 -6.24 -0.32
N GLN A 308 -0.40 -5.35 -0.78
CA GLN A 308 -1.87 -5.47 -0.67
C GLN A 308 -2.48 -6.64 -1.44
N ASP A 309 -2.14 -6.81 -2.72
CA ASP A 309 -2.73 -7.85 -3.59
C ASP A 309 -1.97 -9.17 -3.58
N LEU A 310 -0.74 -9.13 -3.06
CA LEU A 310 0.09 -10.31 -2.80
C LEU A 310 0.47 -10.37 -1.30
N PRO A 311 -0.54 -10.50 -0.42
CA PRO A 311 -0.34 -10.41 1.02
C PRO A 311 0.50 -11.58 1.52
N GLY A 312 1.63 -11.28 2.13
CA GLY A 312 2.49 -12.30 2.74
C GLY A 312 3.50 -12.94 1.79
N VAL A 313 3.40 -12.70 0.47
CA VAL A 313 4.35 -13.19 -0.53
C VAL A 313 5.65 -12.40 -0.43
N GLU A 314 6.76 -13.11 -0.28
CA GLU A 314 8.10 -12.53 -0.24
C GLU A 314 8.57 -12.20 -1.66
N ILE A 315 9.26 -11.07 -1.80
CA ILE A 315 9.79 -10.62 -3.08
C ILE A 315 10.99 -11.51 -3.43
N PRO A 316 10.98 -12.20 -4.57
CA PRO A 316 12.02 -13.15 -4.91
C PRO A 316 13.31 -12.46 -5.39
N LEU A 317 14.45 -13.03 -5.03
CA LEU A 317 15.77 -12.57 -5.47
C LEU A 317 15.89 -12.65 -7.00
N GLU A 318 15.42 -13.76 -7.57
CA GLU A 318 15.25 -13.92 -9.01
C GLU A 318 13.79 -13.64 -9.36
N ASN A 319 13.56 -12.62 -10.20
CA ASN A 319 12.22 -12.28 -10.66
C ASN A 319 11.53 -13.52 -11.25
N CYS A 320 10.24 -13.69 -10.96
CA CYS A 320 9.47 -14.86 -11.42
C CYS A 320 9.96 -16.22 -10.91
N ALA A 321 10.65 -16.27 -9.76
CA ALA A 321 10.91 -17.54 -9.07
C ALA A 321 9.60 -18.20 -8.61
N ALA A 322 9.52 -19.52 -8.78
CA ALA A 322 8.36 -20.32 -8.38
C ALA A 322 8.09 -20.21 -6.87
N GLN A 323 6.82 -20.03 -6.50
CA GLN A 323 6.39 -19.99 -5.11
C GLN A 323 6.09 -21.40 -4.56
N PRO A 324 6.23 -21.65 -3.24
CA PRO A 324 6.77 -20.75 -2.23
C PRO A 324 8.31 -20.70 -2.26
N LEU A 325 8.86 -19.53 -1.96
CA LEU A 325 10.31 -19.35 -1.86
C LEU A 325 10.92 -20.19 -0.73
N ARG A 326 12.13 -20.69 -0.98
CA ARG A 326 12.97 -21.34 0.02
C ARG A 326 13.85 -20.31 0.71
N LYS A 327 14.43 -20.72 1.84
CA LYS A 327 15.37 -19.89 2.59
C LYS A 327 16.52 -19.40 1.68
N GLY A 328 16.73 -18.09 1.64
CA GLY A 328 17.77 -17.45 0.84
C GLY A 328 17.38 -17.17 -0.62
N GLU A 329 16.13 -17.45 -1.00
CA GLU A 329 15.57 -17.09 -2.31
C GLU A 329 14.80 -15.75 -2.25
N ALA A 330 14.62 -15.16 -1.07
CA ALA A 330 14.04 -13.83 -0.90
C ALA A 330 15.09 -12.73 -1.19
N LYS A 331 14.65 -11.65 -1.85
CA LYS A 331 15.50 -10.53 -2.27
C LYS A 331 15.95 -9.65 -1.11
N TYR A 332 15.06 -9.45 -0.14
CA TYR A 332 15.29 -8.58 1.01
C TYR A 332 15.10 -9.35 2.30
N GLU A 333 16.14 -9.39 3.13
CA GLU A 333 16.07 -10.03 4.45
C GLU A 333 15.56 -9.01 5.49
N THR A 334 14.45 -9.34 6.15
CA THR A 334 13.84 -8.45 7.16
C THR A 334 14.85 -8.12 8.27
N GLY A 335 15.09 -6.83 8.49
CA GLY A 335 16.03 -6.34 9.49
C GLY A 335 17.42 -5.97 8.94
N GLU A 336 17.72 -6.26 7.67
CA GLU A 336 18.95 -5.81 7.01
C GLU A 336 18.92 -4.30 6.76
N ALA A 337 20.06 -3.61 6.88
CA ALA A 337 20.14 -2.18 6.59
C ALA A 337 20.00 -1.91 5.09
N ILE A 338 19.18 -0.93 4.73
CA ILE A 338 18.86 -0.57 3.35
C ILE A 338 18.56 0.93 3.24
N ALA A 339 18.57 1.44 2.00
CA ALA A 339 18.08 2.78 1.69
C ALA A 339 16.91 2.67 0.71
N THR A 340 15.76 3.23 1.10
CA THR A 340 14.67 3.55 0.17
C THR A 340 14.93 4.92 -0.41
N ILE A 341 14.85 5.04 -1.73
CA ILE A 341 14.94 6.33 -2.44
C ILE A 341 13.62 6.52 -3.18
N VAL A 342 12.90 7.60 -2.86
CA VAL A 342 11.66 7.98 -3.57
C VAL A 342 11.89 9.27 -4.35
N ASN A 343 11.33 9.34 -5.55
CA ASN A 343 11.30 10.56 -6.34
C ASN A 343 10.04 11.35 -5.97
N LEU A 344 10.20 12.53 -5.39
CA LEU A 344 9.10 13.39 -4.95
C LEU A 344 8.43 14.14 -6.11
N LEU A 345 9.05 14.13 -7.29
CA LEU A 345 8.45 14.64 -8.52
C LEU A 345 7.66 13.57 -9.29
N ASP A 346 7.80 12.30 -8.91
CA ASP A 346 6.97 11.23 -9.45
C ASP A 346 5.58 11.35 -8.83
N TRP A 347 4.58 11.62 -9.67
CA TRP A 347 3.22 11.97 -9.26
C TRP A 347 2.18 11.30 -10.17
N VAL A 348 0.91 11.59 -9.94
CA VAL A 348 -0.21 11.07 -10.73
C VAL A 348 0.00 11.36 -12.22
N ASP A 349 -0.19 10.34 -13.05
CA ASP A 349 -0.06 10.44 -14.51
C ASP A 349 -0.88 11.61 -15.08
N GLY A 350 -0.21 12.53 -15.77
CA GLY A 350 -0.84 13.69 -16.41
C GLY A 350 -0.98 14.93 -15.51
N GLU A 351 -0.53 14.85 -14.25
CA GLU A 351 -0.49 15.98 -13.31
C GLU A 351 0.95 16.37 -12.98
N GLU A 352 1.20 17.67 -12.76
CA GLU A 352 2.49 18.15 -12.26
C GLU A 352 2.53 17.96 -10.74
N SER A 353 3.62 17.39 -10.21
CA SER A 353 3.80 17.23 -8.76
C SER A 353 3.59 18.57 -8.04
N PRO A 354 2.87 18.60 -6.90
CA PRO A 354 2.80 19.79 -6.04
C PRO A 354 4.20 20.30 -5.66
N LEU A 355 5.19 19.41 -5.63
CA LEU A 355 6.58 19.67 -5.27
C LEU A 355 7.46 20.09 -6.47
N ALA A 356 6.89 20.33 -7.65
CA ALA A 356 7.62 20.75 -8.84
C ALA A 356 8.13 22.20 -8.79
N LEU A 357 7.52 23.05 -7.96
CA LEU A 357 7.90 24.45 -7.76
C LEU A 357 8.17 24.73 -6.28
N SER A 358 9.12 25.62 -5.98
CA SER A 358 9.52 25.92 -4.59
C SER A 358 8.36 26.44 -3.74
N ALA A 359 7.38 27.10 -4.36
CA ALA A 359 6.16 27.55 -3.70
C ALA A 359 5.37 26.38 -3.08
N GLY A 360 5.30 25.22 -3.76
CA GLY A 360 4.56 24.06 -3.27
C GLY A 360 5.23 23.34 -2.09
N TRP A 361 6.48 23.67 -1.77
CA TRP A 361 7.15 23.23 -0.54
C TRP A 361 6.94 24.20 0.64
N MET A 362 6.41 25.40 0.36
CA MET A 362 6.23 26.48 1.34
C MET A 362 4.75 26.78 1.61
N GLU A 363 3.83 26.27 0.78
CA GLU A 363 2.38 26.44 0.93
C GLU A 363 1.77 25.23 1.66
N PRO A 364 0.65 25.43 2.39
CA PRO A 364 0.00 24.34 3.13
C PRO A 364 -0.38 23.19 2.20
N THR A 365 -0.08 21.98 2.67
CA THR A 365 -0.36 20.71 1.99
C THR A 365 -1.81 20.58 1.52
N LEU A 366 -2.02 19.81 0.45
CA LEU A 366 -3.35 19.42 -0.05
C LEU A 366 -4.13 18.56 0.97
N GLN A 367 -3.47 18.06 2.01
CA GLN A 367 -4.09 17.30 3.07
C GLN A 367 -5.01 18.18 3.92
N ALA A 368 -6.15 17.62 4.34
CA ALA A 368 -7.04 18.30 5.26
C ALA A 368 -6.31 18.67 6.57
N MET A 369 -6.50 19.91 7.02
CA MET A 369 -5.96 20.40 8.29
C MET A 369 -6.87 20.02 9.46
N SER A 370 -6.29 19.87 10.65
CA SER A 370 -7.03 19.64 11.88
C SER A 370 -7.91 20.85 12.20
N GLU A 371 -9.19 20.61 12.51
CA GLU A 371 -10.10 21.66 13.01
C GLU A 371 -9.76 22.08 14.45
N GLU A 372 -9.06 21.23 15.20
CA GLU A 372 -8.75 21.43 16.62
C GLU A 372 -7.36 22.02 16.87
N HIS A 373 -6.43 21.82 15.93
CA HIS A 373 -5.02 22.18 16.08
C HIS A 373 -4.49 22.94 14.86
N ASP A 374 -4.20 24.22 15.06
CA ASP A 374 -3.63 25.09 14.02
C ASP A 374 -2.24 24.59 13.58
N GLY A 375 -1.99 24.57 12.27
CA GLY A 375 -0.74 24.10 11.66
C GLY A 375 -0.50 22.59 11.74
N VAL A 376 -1.51 21.78 12.09
CA VAL A 376 -1.41 20.32 12.16
C VAL A 376 -2.38 19.70 11.15
N THR A 377 -1.94 18.69 10.40
CA THR A 377 -2.80 17.95 9.48
C THR A 377 -3.83 17.08 10.23
N ILE A 378 -4.86 16.59 9.54
CA ILE A 378 -5.82 15.63 10.11
C ILE A 378 -5.14 14.33 10.57
N ASN A 379 -3.97 14.01 10.00
CA ASN A 379 -3.13 12.89 10.41
C ASN A 379 -2.09 13.28 11.48
N GLY A 380 -2.20 14.46 12.09
CA GLY A 380 -1.35 14.83 13.22
C GLY A 380 0.09 15.20 12.86
N LEU A 381 0.40 15.46 11.58
CA LEU A 381 1.68 16.03 11.19
C LEU A 381 1.66 17.53 11.47
N ALA A 382 2.53 18.01 12.36
CA ALA A 382 2.78 19.43 12.51
C ALA A 382 3.65 19.92 11.34
N LEU A 383 3.15 20.91 10.61
CA LEU A 383 3.83 21.51 9.47
C LEU A 383 4.60 22.76 9.90
N SER A 384 5.67 23.05 9.17
CA SER A 384 6.56 24.17 9.39
C SER A 384 6.86 24.91 8.08
N ASP A 385 7.68 25.96 8.16
CA ASP A 385 8.17 26.69 6.97
C ASP A 385 9.34 25.97 6.26
N ASP A 386 9.67 24.75 6.67
CA ASP A 386 10.68 23.88 6.07
C ASP A 386 10.01 22.55 5.65
N PHE A 387 10.76 21.62 5.07
CA PHE A 387 10.20 20.36 4.61
C PHE A 387 9.93 19.40 5.77
N ASP A 388 8.68 19.02 5.99
CA ASP A 388 8.27 18.09 7.04
C ASP A 388 8.05 16.68 6.47
N LEU A 389 8.88 15.74 6.94
CA LEU A 389 8.76 14.33 6.60
C LEU A 389 8.11 13.57 7.75
N SER A 390 6.99 12.91 7.46
CA SER A 390 6.40 11.92 8.36
C SER A 390 6.71 10.49 7.93
N LEU A 391 7.05 9.63 8.89
CA LEU A 391 7.17 8.17 8.68
C LEU A 391 6.14 7.47 9.56
N TYR A 392 5.24 6.69 8.95
CA TYR A 392 4.21 5.92 9.66
C TYR A 392 4.68 4.48 9.79
N ILE A 393 5.07 4.10 11.00
CA ILE A 393 5.78 2.84 11.27
C ILE A 393 4.92 1.96 12.16
N LYS A 394 4.66 0.74 11.71
CA LYS A 394 3.89 -0.24 12.48
C LYS A 394 4.76 -1.11 13.38
N GLY A 395 6.00 -1.48 13.05
CA GLY A 395 6.95 -2.07 14.02
C GLY A 395 6.52 -3.27 14.90
N GLU A 396 5.46 -4.01 14.53
CA GLU A 396 4.66 -4.87 15.43
C GLU A 396 5.34 -6.20 15.83
N TYR A 397 6.11 -6.80 14.90
CA TYR A 397 6.71 -8.13 15.08
C TYR A 397 8.21 -8.08 15.35
N LYS A 398 8.86 -7.06 14.81
CA LYS A 398 10.28 -6.76 14.94
C LYS A 398 10.40 -5.24 14.88
N ALA A 399 11.24 -4.70 15.75
CA ALA A 399 11.47 -3.27 15.77
C ALA A 399 12.01 -2.79 14.41
N ALA A 400 11.37 -1.77 13.85
CA ALA A 400 11.88 -1.07 12.68
C ALA A 400 12.94 -0.07 13.14
N ARG A 401 14.07 -0.02 12.45
CA ARG A 401 15.14 0.96 12.72
C ARG A 401 15.20 1.96 11.59
N VAL A 402 15.22 3.24 11.93
CA VAL A 402 15.40 4.34 10.99
C VAL A 402 16.63 5.12 11.43
N TYR A 403 17.56 5.31 10.51
CA TYR A 403 18.86 5.92 10.80
C TYR A 403 18.92 7.36 10.29
N ARG A 404 18.57 7.57 9.01
CA ARG A 404 18.77 8.87 8.37
C ARG A 404 17.75 9.14 7.28
N ALA A 405 17.35 10.40 7.13
CA ALA A 405 16.67 10.90 5.95
C ALA A 405 17.55 11.99 5.30
N VAL A 406 17.70 11.95 3.98
CA VAL A 406 18.44 12.94 3.19
C VAL A 406 17.63 13.32 1.97
N LEU A 407 17.38 14.62 1.82
CA LEU A 407 16.71 15.19 0.67
C LEU A 407 17.75 15.74 -0.32
N TYR A 408 17.75 15.22 -1.56
CA TYR A 408 18.62 15.67 -2.64
C TYR A 408 17.82 16.52 -3.63
N LEU A 409 18.12 17.81 -3.67
CA LEU A 409 17.43 18.78 -4.52
C LEU A 409 18.35 19.34 -5.61
N ASN A 410 17.83 19.44 -6.83
CA ASN A 410 18.32 20.36 -7.85
C ASN A 410 17.17 21.28 -8.26
N TYR A 411 17.45 22.57 -8.44
CA TYR A 411 16.47 23.55 -8.83
C TYR A 411 17.12 24.71 -9.58
N GLU A 412 16.32 25.43 -10.35
CA GLU A 412 16.73 26.60 -11.12
C GLU A 412 15.70 27.73 -10.99
N PRO A 413 16.11 29.02 -11.08
CA PRO A 413 15.15 30.12 -11.08
C PRO A 413 14.15 29.98 -12.23
N GLN A 414 12.87 30.19 -11.95
CA GLN A 414 11.80 30.16 -12.96
C GLN A 414 11.77 31.44 -13.82
#